data_AF-S7NC45-F1
#
_entry.id   AF-S7NC45-F1
#
_cell.length_a   1.000
_cell.length_b   1.000
_cell.length_c   1.000
_cell.angle_alpha   90.00
_cell.angle_beta   90.00
_cell.angle_gamma   90.00
#
_symmetry.space_group_name_H-M   'P 1'
#
loop_
_entity.id
_entity.type
_entity.pdbx_description
1 polymer ?
#
loop_
_entity_poly.entity_id
_entity_poly.type
_entity_poly.pdbx_seq_one_letter_code
_entity_poly.pdbx_strand_id
1 'polypeptide(L)'
;MGFPLCWGGGTSSLWDSVSQKIISEERFRQLEKIKTIGSTYMAASGLNASTYDQVGRSHITALADYAMRLMEQMKHINEHSFNNFQMKIGLNMGPVVAGVIGARKPQYDIWGNTVNVSSRMDSTGVPDRIQVTTDLYQVLAAKGYQLECRGVVKVKGKGEMTTYFLNGGPSS
;
A
#
# COMPACT_ATOMS: atom_id res chain seq x y z
N MET A 1 1.73 -3.36 13.32
CA MET A 1 2.05 -4.15 12.10
C MET A 1 1.98 -3.21 10.92
N GLY A 2 3.11 -2.79 10.36
CA GLY A 2 3.17 -1.79 9.29
C GLY A 2 3.07 -2.42 7.90
N PHE A 3 2.40 -1.71 7.01
CA PHE A 3 2.31 -2.03 5.60
C PHE A 3 3.24 -1.10 4.81
N PRO A 4 3.85 -1.54 3.72
CA PRO A 4 4.43 -0.63 2.73
C PRO A 4 3.53 -0.55 1.51
N LEU A 5 3.20 0.67 1.09
CA LEU A 5 2.90 0.95 -0.30
C LEU A 5 4.23 1.14 -1.07
N CYS A 6 4.26 0.80 -2.36
CA CYS A 6 5.33 1.17 -3.27
C CYS A 6 4.70 1.51 -4.64
N TRP A 7 5.28 2.45 -5.39
CA TRP A 7 4.76 2.97 -6.67
C TRP A 7 5.86 3.16 -7.73
N GLY A 8 5.52 3.20 -9.02
CA GLY A 8 6.44 3.64 -10.07
C GLY A 8 5.75 4.20 -11.32
N GLY A 9 6.08 5.45 -11.69
CA GLY A 9 5.74 6.03 -13.02
C GLY A 9 5.35 7.52 -13.09
N GLY A 10 6.23 8.48 -12.75
CA GLY A 10 6.02 9.92 -12.99
C GLY A 10 6.94 10.84 -12.17
N THR A 11 6.94 12.16 -12.40
CA THR A 11 7.75 13.11 -11.62
C THR A 11 7.38 12.99 -10.14
N SER A 12 8.35 12.61 -9.30
CA SER A 12 8.12 12.16 -7.92
C SER A 12 7.34 13.15 -7.06
N SER A 13 7.42 14.45 -7.36
CA SER A 13 6.78 15.53 -6.61
C SER A 13 5.25 15.60 -6.76
N LEU A 14 4.71 15.33 -7.95
CA LEU A 14 3.26 15.39 -8.18
C LEU A 14 2.55 14.30 -7.38
N TRP A 15 3.06 13.07 -7.47
CA TRP A 15 2.48 11.90 -6.82
C TRP A 15 2.64 11.93 -5.31
N ASP A 16 3.76 12.44 -4.83
CA ASP A 16 3.96 12.67 -3.41
C ASP A 16 2.93 13.67 -2.89
N SER A 17 2.66 14.75 -3.63
CA SER A 17 1.65 15.76 -3.26
C SER A 17 0.22 15.20 -3.28
N VAL A 18 -0.14 14.45 -4.32
CA VAL A 18 -1.46 13.78 -4.44
C VAL A 18 -1.66 12.79 -3.30
N SER A 19 -0.68 11.93 -3.06
CA SER A 19 -0.72 10.93 -1.99
C SER A 19 -0.82 11.57 -0.61
N GLN A 20 -0.02 12.62 -0.36
CA GLN A 20 -0.09 13.40 0.89
C GLN A 20 -1.43 14.10 1.10
N LYS A 21 -2.05 14.61 0.03
CA LYS A 21 -3.38 15.22 0.14
C LYS A 21 -4.42 14.18 0.56
N ILE A 22 -4.41 13.00 -0.06
CA ILE A 22 -5.38 11.95 0.25
C ILE A 22 -5.14 11.39 1.65
N ILE A 23 -3.90 11.07 2.03
CA ILE A 23 -3.60 10.45 3.35
C ILE A 23 -3.98 11.38 4.52
N SER A 24 -4.11 12.69 4.27
CA SER A 24 -4.55 13.67 5.27
C SER A 24 -6.06 13.67 5.54
N GLU A 25 -6.86 12.95 4.75
CA GLU A 25 -8.31 12.83 5.00
C GLU A 25 -8.58 12.08 6.32
N GLU A 26 -9.59 12.52 7.09
CA GLU A 26 -9.96 11.96 8.42
C GLU A 26 -10.08 10.42 8.42
N ARG A 27 -10.65 9.85 7.36
CA ARG A 27 -10.83 8.40 7.19
C ARG A 27 -9.51 7.61 7.10
N PHE A 28 -8.41 8.27 6.78
CA PHE A 28 -7.08 7.68 6.68
C PHE A 28 -6.15 8.08 7.84
N ARG A 29 -6.69 8.63 8.93
CA ARG A 29 -5.91 9.01 10.13
C ARG A 29 -5.07 7.89 10.76
N GLN A 30 -5.35 6.63 10.43
CA GLN A 30 -4.59 5.46 10.90
C GLN A 30 -3.39 5.13 10.00
N LEU A 31 -3.21 5.86 8.91
CA LEU A 31 -2.12 5.70 7.95
C LEU A 31 -1.05 6.76 8.21
N GLU A 32 0.19 6.36 8.00
CA GLU A 32 1.38 7.19 8.15
C GLU A 32 2.22 7.07 6.89
N LYS A 33 2.62 8.21 6.33
CA LYS A 33 3.66 8.27 5.30
C LYS A 33 4.99 7.91 5.94
N ILE A 34 5.71 6.95 5.37
CA ILE A 34 7.05 6.57 5.82
C ILE A 34 8.09 7.38 5.07
N LYS A 35 8.13 7.22 3.74
CA LYS A 35 9.13 7.87 2.89
C LYS A 35 8.74 7.78 1.42
N THR A 36 9.47 8.54 0.62
CA THR A 36 9.38 8.49 -0.85
C THR A 36 10.77 8.19 -1.39
N ILE A 37 10.88 7.14 -2.20
CA ILE A 37 12.15 6.65 -2.77
C ILE A 37 12.03 6.70 -4.29
N GLY A 38 12.66 7.70 -4.92
CA GLY A 38 12.49 7.91 -6.36
C GLY A 38 11.02 8.18 -6.69
N SER A 39 10.42 7.32 -7.52
CA SER A 39 8.99 7.37 -7.85
C SER A 39 8.11 6.55 -6.89
N THR A 40 8.67 5.97 -5.83
CA THR A 40 7.95 5.03 -4.96
C THR A 40 7.49 5.73 -3.69
N TYR A 41 6.17 5.82 -3.48
CA TYR A 41 5.59 6.33 -2.25
C TYR A 41 5.31 5.19 -1.26
N MET A 42 5.76 5.33 -0.01
CA MET A 42 5.57 4.32 1.03
C MET A 42 4.75 4.86 2.19
N ALA A 43 3.62 4.20 2.46
CA ALA A 43 2.77 4.42 3.62
C ALA A 43 2.44 3.12 4.33
N ALA A 44 2.20 3.22 5.64
CA ALA A 44 1.88 2.13 6.55
C ALA A 44 0.65 2.45 7.38
N SER A 45 -0.04 1.43 7.88
CA SER A 45 -1.07 1.57 8.90
C SER A 45 -0.75 0.73 10.13
N GLY A 46 -1.37 1.03 11.27
CA GLY A 46 -1.22 0.21 12.49
C GLY A 46 0.19 0.24 13.10
N LEU A 47 0.89 1.37 12.97
CA LEU A 47 2.17 1.65 13.64
C LEU A 47 1.99 2.28 15.01
N ASN A 48 0.92 3.05 15.19
CA ASN A 48 0.60 3.71 16.45
C ASN A 48 -0.34 2.85 17.30
N ALA A 49 0.06 2.56 18.55
CA ALA A 49 -0.73 1.77 19.49
C ALA A 49 -2.09 2.41 19.80
N SER A 50 -2.18 3.75 19.80
CA SER A 50 -3.40 4.51 20.09
C SER A 50 -4.48 4.34 19.02
N THR A 51 -4.08 4.01 17.79
CA THR A 51 -4.99 3.80 16.65
C THR A 51 -5.04 2.34 16.20
N TYR A 52 -4.38 1.44 16.94
CA TYR A 52 -4.29 0.03 16.60
C TYR A 52 -5.50 -0.75 17.13
N ASP A 53 -6.47 -0.93 16.25
CA ASP A 53 -7.61 -1.80 16.48
C ASP A 53 -7.25 -3.26 16.19
N GLN A 54 -6.88 -4.00 17.24
CA GLN A 54 -6.52 -5.42 17.14
C GLN A 54 -7.68 -6.30 16.68
N VAL A 55 -8.91 -5.98 17.08
CA VAL A 55 -10.08 -6.84 16.93
C VAL A 55 -10.75 -6.57 15.59
N GLY A 56 -11.09 -5.32 15.31
CA GLY A 56 -11.76 -4.92 14.09
C GLY A 56 -10.83 -4.84 12.88
N ARG A 57 -9.51 -4.67 13.11
CA ARG A 57 -8.48 -4.48 12.08
C ARG A 57 -8.81 -3.33 11.11
N SER A 58 -9.47 -2.29 11.61
CA SER A 58 -9.88 -1.11 10.82
C SER A 58 -8.73 -0.41 10.09
N HIS A 59 -7.52 -0.45 10.64
CA HIS A 59 -6.34 0.09 9.96
C HIS A 59 -6.00 -0.64 8.65
N ILE A 60 -6.39 -1.91 8.50
CA ILE A 60 -6.17 -2.71 7.28
C ILE A 60 -7.15 -2.28 6.20
N THR A 61 -8.42 -2.11 6.54
CA THR A 61 -9.46 -1.64 5.61
C THR A 61 -9.18 -0.21 5.17
N ALA A 62 -8.78 0.67 6.10
CA ALA A 62 -8.38 2.05 5.77
C ALA A 62 -7.22 2.09 4.77
N LEU A 63 -6.25 1.16 4.86
CA LEU A 63 -5.16 1.08 3.89
C LEU A 63 -5.60 0.56 2.53
N ALA A 64 -6.47 -0.44 2.49
CA ALA A 64 -7.05 -0.95 1.23
C ALA A 64 -7.86 0.15 0.53
N ASP A 65 -8.68 0.89 1.28
CA ASP A 65 -9.47 2.02 0.79
C ASP A 65 -8.58 3.15 0.28
N TYR A 66 -7.49 3.44 0.98
CA TYR A 66 -6.49 4.41 0.54
C TYR A 66 -5.84 4.02 -0.79
N ALA A 67 -5.46 2.74 -0.95
CA ALA A 67 -4.90 2.24 -2.20
C ALA A 67 -5.89 2.34 -3.37
N MET A 68 -7.16 2.01 -3.15
CA MET A 68 -8.22 2.19 -4.17
C MET A 68 -8.47 3.66 -4.48
N ARG A 69 -8.44 4.53 -3.46
CA ARG A 69 -8.58 5.98 -3.66
C ARG A 69 -7.44 6.56 -4.50
N LEU A 70 -6.20 6.11 -4.29
CA LEU A 70 -5.07 6.50 -5.13
C LEU A 70 -5.28 6.08 -6.59
N MET A 71 -5.74 4.85 -6.82
CA MET A 71 -6.07 4.33 -8.15
C MET A 71 -7.19 5.13 -8.84
N GLU A 72 -8.21 5.55 -8.10
CA GLU A 72 -9.27 6.41 -8.61
C GLU A 72 -8.75 7.81 -8.98
N GLN A 73 -7.96 8.43 -8.10
CA GLN A 73 -7.37 9.74 -8.35
C GLN A 73 -6.40 9.72 -9.54
N MET A 74 -5.69 8.60 -9.73
CA MET A 74 -4.85 8.36 -10.90
C MET A 74 -5.64 8.45 -12.22
N LYS A 75 -6.78 7.76 -12.28
CA LYS A 75 -7.68 7.78 -13.45
C LYS A 75 -8.19 9.19 -13.70
N HIS A 76 -8.64 9.88 -12.65
CA HIS A 76 -9.09 11.26 -12.76
C HIS A 76 -7.99 12.19 -13.30
N ILE A 77 -6.74 12.04 -12.88
CA ILE A 77 -5.62 12.84 -13.39
C ILE A 77 -5.36 12.53 -14.87
N ASN A 78 -5.39 11.27 -15.29
CA ASN A 78 -5.20 10.89 -16.68
C ASN A 78 -6.33 11.39 -17.59
N GLU A 79 -7.58 11.45 -17.10
CA GLU A 79 -8.71 12.00 -17.85
C GLU A 79 -8.59 13.51 -18.09
N HIS A 80 -8.00 14.24 -17.14
CA HIS A 80 -7.86 15.70 -17.18
C HIS A 80 -6.47 16.17 -17.61
N SER A 81 -5.58 15.25 -17.99
CA SER A 81 -4.24 15.56 -18.46
C SER A 81 -3.98 14.86 -19.80
N PHE A 82 -3.11 15.43 -20.63
CA PHE A 82 -2.68 14.79 -21.88
C PHE A 82 -1.62 13.70 -21.64
N ASN A 83 -1.65 13.05 -20.47
CA ASN A 83 -0.69 12.05 -20.04
C ASN A 83 -1.41 10.75 -19.69
N ASN A 84 -0.73 9.62 -19.88
CA ASN A 84 -1.20 8.31 -19.47
C ASN A 84 -0.24 7.74 -18.42
N PHE A 85 -0.40 8.19 -17.19
CA PHE A 85 0.39 7.68 -16.09
C PHE A 85 -0.18 6.32 -15.64
N GLN A 86 0.69 5.39 -15.24
CA GLN A 86 0.25 4.06 -14.78
C GLN A 86 0.67 3.83 -13.34
N MET A 87 -0.18 3.14 -12.58
CA MET A 87 0.04 2.91 -11.16
C MET A 87 0.06 1.44 -10.77
N LYS A 88 1.11 1.03 -10.05
CA LYS A 88 1.17 -0.29 -9.41
C LYS A 88 1.15 -0.09 -7.90
N ILE A 89 0.41 -0.93 -7.20
CA ILE A 89 0.38 -0.90 -5.73
C ILE A 89 0.57 -2.33 -5.22
N GLY A 90 1.54 -2.51 -4.31
CA GLY A 90 1.72 -3.72 -3.54
C GLY A 90 1.29 -3.54 -2.09
N LEU A 91 0.47 -4.45 -1.56
CA LEU A 91 0.07 -4.48 -0.15
C LEU A 91 0.45 -5.81 0.50
N ASN A 92 0.92 -5.74 1.75
CA ASN A 92 1.18 -6.91 2.57
C ASN A 92 1.06 -6.59 4.06
N MET A 93 0.56 -7.53 4.85
CA MET A 93 0.41 -7.41 6.30
C MET A 93 1.44 -8.24 7.06
N GLY A 94 1.80 -7.79 8.27
CA GLY A 94 2.69 -8.53 9.15
C GLY A 94 3.48 -7.66 10.14
N PRO A 95 4.30 -8.27 11.00
CA PRO A 95 5.15 -7.55 11.95
C PRO A 95 6.19 -6.69 11.22
N VAL A 96 6.50 -5.53 11.79
CA VAL A 96 7.55 -4.63 11.34
C VAL A 96 8.33 -4.11 12.54
N VAL A 97 9.56 -3.70 12.30
CA VAL A 97 10.36 -2.93 13.23
C VAL A 97 10.32 -1.48 12.77
N ALA A 98 9.99 -0.57 13.68
CA ALA A 98 10.01 0.87 13.44
C ALA A 98 11.09 1.53 14.28
N GLY A 99 11.71 2.58 13.77
CA GLY A 99 12.76 3.29 14.50
C GLY A 99 13.25 4.54 13.79
N VAL A 100 14.16 5.25 14.44
CA VAL A 100 14.81 6.43 13.88
C VAL A 100 16.23 6.06 13.48
N ILE A 101 16.60 6.29 12.23
CA ILE A 101 17.96 6.09 11.71
C ILE A 101 18.63 7.45 11.44
N GLY A 102 19.94 7.50 11.69
CA GLY A 102 20.80 8.61 11.29
C GLY A 102 21.14 9.54 12.45
N ALA A 103 22.44 9.74 12.69
CA ALA A 103 22.92 10.57 13.80
C ALA A 103 22.78 12.08 13.52
N ARG A 104 22.99 12.51 12.28
CA ARG A 104 22.96 13.94 11.89
C ARG A 104 21.62 14.41 11.34
N LYS A 105 20.90 13.52 10.68
CA LYS A 105 19.57 13.75 10.11
C LYS A 105 18.68 12.57 10.49
N PRO A 106 18.13 12.56 11.72
CA PRO A 106 17.25 11.48 12.14
C PRO A 106 16.07 11.36 11.18
N GLN A 107 15.80 10.15 10.72
CA GLN A 107 14.68 9.80 9.84
C GLN A 107 13.92 8.62 10.46
N TYR A 108 12.62 8.79 10.67
CA TYR A 108 11.76 7.69 11.06
C TYR A 108 11.54 6.75 9.87
N ASP A 109 11.63 5.46 10.10
CA ASP A 109 11.51 4.45 9.04
C ASP A 109 11.11 3.08 9.62
N ILE A 110 10.69 2.17 8.74
CA ILE A 110 10.26 0.80 9.10
C ILE A 110 10.97 -0.26 8.25
N TRP A 111 11.27 -1.40 8.87
CA TRP A 111 11.94 -2.53 8.23
C TRP A 111 11.34 -3.86 8.65
N GLY A 112 11.72 -4.90 7.93
CA GLY A 112 11.36 -6.28 8.24
C GLY A 112 10.91 -7.06 7.01
N ASN A 113 10.65 -8.35 7.21
CA ASN A 113 10.21 -9.23 6.13
C ASN A 113 8.90 -8.75 5.50
N THR A 114 7.96 -8.24 6.29
CA THR A 114 6.70 -7.67 5.80
C THR A 114 6.94 -6.54 4.81
N VAL A 115 7.94 -5.69 5.10
CA VAL A 115 8.29 -4.56 4.25
C VAL A 115 8.84 -5.04 2.90
N ASN A 116 9.75 -6.01 2.96
CA ASN A 116 10.34 -6.62 1.78
C ASN A 116 9.28 -7.30 0.90
N VAL A 117 8.34 -8.05 1.48
CA VAL A 117 7.28 -8.72 0.72
C VAL A 117 6.36 -7.72 0.02
N SER A 118 5.96 -6.63 0.67
CA SER A 118 5.12 -5.61 0.00
C SER A 118 5.84 -4.91 -1.14
N SER A 119 7.12 -4.59 -0.95
CA SER A 119 7.96 -4.09 -2.06
C SER A 119 8.01 -5.09 -3.22
N ARG A 120 7.94 -6.40 -2.95
CA ARG A 120 7.83 -7.40 -4.02
C ARG A 120 6.45 -7.42 -4.67
N MET A 121 5.38 -7.23 -3.92
CA MET A 121 4.03 -7.09 -4.50
C MET A 121 3.94 -5.88 -5.43
N ASP A 122 4.63 -4.78 -5.16
CA ASP A 122 4.71 -3.65 -6.10
C ASP A 122 5.61 -3.97 -7.31
N SER A 123 6.84 -4.46 -7.06
CA SER A 123 7.81 -4.70 -8.13
C SER A 123 7.33 -5.78 -9.13
N THR A 124 6.56 -6.76 -8.66
CA THR A 124 5.93 -7.81 -9.49
C THR A 124 4.50 -7.45 -9.90
N GLY A 125 4.01 -6.27 -9.51
CA GLY A 125 2.69 -5.75 -9.82
C GLY A 125 2.44 -5.60 -11.31
N VAL A 126 1.17 -5.70 -11.70
CA VAL A 126 0.70 -5.36 -13.04
C VAL A 126 0.24 -3.89 -13.02
N PRO A 127 0.54 -3.09 -14.06
CA PRO A 127 0.02 -1.73 -14.19
C PRO A 127 -1.48 -1.65 -13.95
N ASP A 128 -1.88 -0.61 -13.24
CA ASP A 128 -3.23 -0.27 -12.85
C ASP A 128 -3.95 -1.34 -12.01
N ARG A 129 -3.19 -2.12 -11.25
CA ARG A 129 -3.70 -3.13 -10.31
C ARG A 129 -3.08 -2.96 -8.92
N ILE A 130 -3.87 -3.34 -7.91
CA ILE A 130 -3.44 -3.45 -6.52
C ILE A 130 -3.19 -4.93 -6.23
N GLN A 131 -1.94 -5.33 -6.03
CA GLN A 131 -1.55 -6.70 -5.71
C GLN A 131 -1.43 -6.91 -4.20
N VAL A 132 -2.01 -7.99 -3.71
CA VAL A 132 -2.01 -8.36 -2.29
C VAL A 132 -1.54 -9.80 -2.06
N THR A 133 -1.03 -10.07 -0.87
CA THR A 133 -0.68 -11.43 -0.41
C THR A 133 -1.90 -12.23 0.03
N THR A 134 -1.78 -13.56 0.13
CA THR A 134 -2.83 -14.46 0.62
C THR A 134 -3.36 -14.08 2.00
N ASP A 135 -2.48 -13.73 2.94
CA ASP A 135 -2.87 -13.36 4.31
C ASP A 135 -3.77 -12.12 4.31
N LEU A 136 -3.41 -11.13 3.48
CA LEU A 136 -4.20 -9.91 3.34
C LEU A 136 -5.52 -10.18 2.60
N TYR A 137 -5.51 -11.05 1.58
CA TYR A 137 -6.72 -11.51 0.89
C TYR A 137 -7.74 -12.10 1.88
N GLN A 138 -7.32 -12.98 2.78
CA GLN A 138 -8.23 -13.61 3.74
C GLN A 138 -8.94 -12.58 4.62
N VAL A 139 -8.21 -11.55 5.07
CA VAL A 139 -8.78 -10.49 5.91
C VAL A 139 -9.75 -9.61 5.11
N LEU A 140 -9.36 -9.19 3.90
CA LEU A 140 -10.17 -8.30 3.08
C LEU A 140 -11.43 -9.01 2.55
N ALA A 141 -11.31 -10.27 2.13
CA ALA A 141 -12.45 -11.08 1.69
C ALA A 141 -13.48 -11.26 2.82
N ALA A 142 -13.04 -11.50 4.05
CA ALA A 142 -13.92 -11.58 5.23
C ALA A 142 -14.62 -10.24 5.55
N LYS A 143 -14.08 -9.12 5.07
CA LYS A 143 -14.67 -7.78 5.17
C LYS A 143 -15.52 -7.39 3.95
N GLY A 144 -15.72 -8.31 2.99
CA GLY A 144 -16.57 -8.12 1.82
C GLY A 144 -15.89 -7.51 0.60
N TYR A 145 -14.59 -7.24 0.63
CA TYR A 145 -13.86 -6.69 -0.51
C TYR A 145 -13.84 -7.66 -1.69
N GLN A 146 -13.81 -7.12 -2.90
CA GLN A 146 -13.76 -7.89 -4.13
C GLN A 146 -12.30 -8.14 -4.53
N LEU A 147 -11.87 -9.40 -4.42
CA LEU A 147 -10.52 -9.81 -4.79
C LEU A 147 -10.55 -10.94 -5.81
N GLU A 148 -9.60 -10.91 -6.73
CA GLU A 148 -9.43 -11.90 -7.80
C GLU A 148 -8.10 -12.63 -7.64
N CYS A 149 -8.09 -13.95 -7.82
CA CYS A 149 -6.84 -14.71 -7.81
C CYS A 149 -5.99 -14.33 -9.02
N ARG A 150 -4.79 -13.79 -8.77
CA ARG A 150 -3.79 -13.55 -9.82
C ARG A 150 -3.08 -14.83 -10.23
N GLY A 151 -2.92 -15.75 -9.27
CA GLY A 151 -2.11 -16.95 -9.42
C GLY A 151 -0.75 -16.84 -8.73
N VAL A 152 0.15 -17.76 -9.10
CA VAL A 152 1.45 -17.92 -8.47
C VAL A 152 2.47 -16.93 -9.06
N VAL A 153 3.17 -16.21 -8.19
CA VAL A 153 4.24 -15.27 -8.54
C VAL A 153 5.51 -15.67 -7.81
N LYS A 154 6.64 -15.69 -8.52
CA LYS A 154 7.95 -15.97 -7.94
C LYS A 154 8.49 -14.75 -7.22
N VAL A 155 8.64 -14.84 -5.90
CA VAL A 155 9.10 -13.78 -5.02
C VAL A 155 10.49 -14.10 -4.48
N LYS A 156 11.46 -13.21 -4.74
CA LYS A 156 12.85 -13.38 -4.29
C LYS A 156 12.90 -13.56 -2.76
N GLY A 157 13.48 -14.68 -2.31
CA GLY A 157 13.62 -15.03 -0.89
C GLY A 157 12.37 -15.65 -0.25
N LYS A 158 11.28 -15.81 -1.00
CA LYS A 158 10.06 -16.52 -0.57
C LYS A 158 9.71 -17.72 -1.42
N GLY A 159 10.22 -17.80 -2.65
CA GLY A 159 9.86 -18.85 -3.59
C GLY A 159 8.58 -18.49 -4.32
N GLU A 160 7.69 -19.46 -4.48
CA GLU A 160 6.40 -19.26 -5.12
C GLU A 160 5.36 -18.79 -4.11
N MET A 161 4.65 -17.71 -4.45
CA MET A 161 3.58 -17.16 -3.63
C MET A 161 2.33 -16.99 -4.47
N THR A 162 1.21 -17.51 -3.99
CA THR A 162 -0.11 -17.14 -4.54
C THR A 162 -0.42 -15.69 -4.16
N THR A 163 -0.93 -14.93 -5.12
CA THR A 163 -1.24 -13.51 -4.94
C THR A 163 -2.60 -13.19 -5.54
N TYR A 164 -3.15 -12.06 -5.14
CA TYR A 164 -4.49 -11.64 -5.51
C TYR A 164 -4.47 -10.19 -5.96
N PHE A 165 -5.45 -9.80 -6.77
CA PHE A 165 -5.73 -8.42 -7.09
C PHE A 165 -6.92 -7.91 -6.27
N LEU A 166 -6.77 -6.77 -5.62
CA LEU A 166 -7.88 -6.05 -5.00
C LEU A 166 -8.55 -5.20 -6.08
N ASN A 167 -9.81 -5.51 -6.39
CA ASN A 167 -10.56 -4.90 -7.50
C ASN A 167 -11.66 -3.93 -7.03
N GLY A 168 -12.17 -4.07 -5.80
CA GLY A 168 -13.25 -3.23 -5.29
C GLY A 168 -13.46 -3.32 -3.78
N GLY A 169 -14.15 -2.31 -3.25
CA GLY A 169 -14.55 -2.23 -1.86
C GLY A 169 -15.66 -3.23 -1.49
N PRO A 170 -16.06 -3.27 -0.21
CA PRO A 170 -17.21 -4.05 0.22
C PRO A 170 -18.47 -3.68 -0.57
N SER A 171 -19.23 -4.70 -0.98
CA SER A 171 -20.53 -4.49 -1.62
C SER A 171 -21.49 -3.94 -0.55
N SER A 172 -21.90 -2.68 -0.71
CA SER A 172 -22.83 -1.98 0.18
C SER A 172 -24.17 -2.68 0.30
#